data_AF-A0A7S2ID68-F1
#
_entry.id   AF-A0A7S2ID68-F1
#
_cell.length_a   1.000
_cell.length_b   1.000
_cell.length_c   1.000
_cell.angle_alpha   90.00
_cell.angle_beta   90.00
_cell.angle_gamma   90.00
#
_symmetry.space_group_name_H-M   'P 1'
#
loop_
_entity.id
_entity.type
_entity.pdbx_description
1 polymer ?
#
loop_
_entity_poly.entity_id
_entity_poly.type
_entity_poly.pdbx_seq_one_letter_code
_entity_poly.pdbx_strand_id
1 'polypeptide(L)'
;AEVFTTFLSGMRYWKRGGYCESETDCGGRGNCDRTLGTCMCNEGYSGHGDCSHCQPRYYTPEMVVDMPHECLPCAGGGTCSGRGHCDDDEIAKKVAQSHGRLYYSQRWLGTGSCNCSEYFSGTDDLNRTTCAKGGCPATMEENRELKPSQCVQCAAGTSSLAGSICTP
;
A
#
# COMPACT_ATOMS: atom_id res chain seq x y z
N ALA A 1 30.61 -44.39 -13.56
CA ALA A 1 29.98 -45.47 -12.76
C ALA A 1 28.90 -44.83 -11.92
N GLU A 2 27.71 -45.40 -12.02
CA GLU A 2 26.42 -44.83 -11.68
C GLU A 2 26.26 -44.58 -10.18
N VAL A 3 25.57 -43.49 -9.83
CA VAL A 3 24.93 -43.37 -8.51
C VAL A 3 23.46 -43.08 -8.76
N PHE A 4 22.65 -44.03 -8.32
CA PHE A 4 21.20 -44.14 -8.44
C PHE A 4 20.45 -42.82 -8.21
N THR A 5 19.72 -42.36 -9.23
CA THR A 5 18.63 -41.39 -9.08
C THR A 5 17.31 -42.14 -8.99
N THR A 6 16.97 -42.57 -7.78
CA THR A 6 15.66 -43.18 -7.48
C THR A 6 14.66 -42.07 -7.18
N PHE A 7 13.67 -41.93 -8.06
CA PHE A 7 12.45 -41.15 -7.83
C PHE A 7 11.70 -41.70 -6.62
N LEU A 8 11.58 -40.91 -5.56
CA LEU A 8 10.58 -41.12 -4.50
C LEU A 8 9.94 -39.76 -4.15
N SER A 9 8.68 -39.65 -4.59
CA SER A 9 7.57 -38.96 -3.92
C SER A 9 7.89 -37.71 -3.08
N GLY A 10 7.69 -36.55 -3.70
CA GLY A 10 6.69 -35.59 -3.22
C GLY A 10 6.88 -34.96 -1.84
N MET A 11 8.09 -34.88 -1.30
CA MET A 11 8.37 -33.95 -0.20
C MET A 11 8.51 -32.54 -0.76
N ARG A 12 7.40 -31.78 -0.78
CA ARG A 12 7.44 -30.32 -0.87
C ARG A 12 8.13 -29.81 0.40
N TYR A 13 9.46 -29.75 0.38
CA TYR A 13 10.21 -28.96 1.34
C TYR A 13 9.57 -27.57 1.34
N TRP A 14 9.14 -27.10 2.52
CA TRP A 14 8.75 -25.71 2.69
C TRP A 14 9.92 -24.87 2.18
N LYS A 15 9.81 -24.33 0.95
CA LYS A 15 10.84 -23.46 0.37
C LYS A 15 11.03 -22.36 1.40
N ARG A 16 12.25 -22.26 1.94
CA ARG A 16 12.63 -21.24 2.92
C ARG A 16 12.13 -19.90 2.37
N GLY A 17 11.21 -19.26 3.09
CA GLY A 17 10.38 -18.19 2.55
C GLY A 17 11.22 -17.18 1.78
N GLY A 18 10.95 -17.06 0.49
CA GLY A 18 11.68 -16.17 -0.41
C GLY A 18 12.21 -16.80 -1.68
N TYR A 19 12.33 -18.13 -1.76
CA TYR A 19 12.85 -18.80 -2.95
C TYR A 19 11.78 -19.08 -4.01
N CYS A 20 12.02 -18.69 -5.27
CA CYS A 20 11.17 -18.99 -6.42
C CYS A 20 11.94 -19.68 -7.57
N GLU A 21 11.25 -20.52 -8.33
CA GLU A 21 11.74 -21.12 -9.59
C GLU A 21 10.80 -20.78 -10.77
N SER A 22 9.55 -20.45 -10.46
CA SER A 22 8.50 -20.11 -11.42
C SER A 22 7.68 -18.91 -10.96
N GLU A 23 6.98 -18.23 -11.89
CA GLU A 23 6.08 -17.11 -11.56
C GLU A 23 4.92 -17.53 -10.65
N THR A 24 4.48 -18.79 -10.73
CA THR A 24 3.46 -19.35 -9.85
C THR A 24 3.91 -19.43 -8.40
N ASP A 25 5.22 -19.52 -8.14
CA ASP A 25 5.75 -19.45 -6.77
C ASP A 25 5.54 -18.04 -6.17
N CYS A 26 5.40 -17.01 -7.01
CA CYS A 26 5.15 -15.63 -6.62
C CYS A 26 3.65 -15.29 -6.51
N GLY A 27 2.81 -16.31 -6.27
CA GLY A 27 1.37 -16.14 -6.11
C GLY A 27 0.65 -15.60 -7.35
N GLY A 28 1.28 -15.64 -8.52
CA GLY A 28 0.78 -15.02 -9.76
C GLY A 28 0.78 -13.49 -9.74
N ARG A 29 1.46 -12.86 -8.78
CA ARG A 29 1.47 -11.40 -8.55
C ARG A 29 2.85 -10.80 -8.65
N GLY A 30 3.76 -11.52 -9.28
CA GLY A 30 5.13 -11.10 -9.44
C GLY A 30 5.85 -12.04 -10.38
N ASN A 31 7.05 -11.62 -10.77
CA ASN A 31 7.93 -12.40 -11.62
C ASN A 31 9.01 -13.04 -10.75
N CYS A 32 9.36 -14.28 -11.06
CA CYS A 32 10.48 -14.93 -10.39
C CYS A 32 11.81 -14.52 -11.04
N ASP A 33 12.65 -13.78 -10.31
CA ASP A 33 14.05 -13.64 -10.69
C ASP A 33 14.77 -14.95 -10.37
N ARG A 34 14.97 -15.78 -11.38
CA ARG A 34 15.63 -17.09 -11.24
C ARG A 34 17.11 -17.01 -10.89
N THR A 35 17.75 -15.87 -11.11
CA THR A 35 19.17 -15.66 -10.80
C THR A 35 19.37 -15.52 -9.29
N LEU A 36 18.50 -14.71 -8.67
CA LEU A 36 18.50 -14.49 -7.22
C LEU A 36 17.62 -15.51 -6.49
N GLY A 37 16.75 -16.19 -7.22
CA GLY A 37 15.70 -17.04 -6.69
C GLY A 37 14.68 -16.24 -5.90
N THR A 38 14.37 -14.99 -6.26
CA THR A 38 13.47 -14.12 -5.47
C THR A 38 12.32 -13.58 -6.29
N CYS A 39 11.14 -13.46 -5.66
CA CYS A 39 9.98 -12.86 -6.29
C CYS A 39 10.09 -11.33 -6.38
N MET A 40 9.94 -10.80 -7.59
CA MET A 40 9.74 -9.39 -7.88
C MET A 40 8.25 -9.12 -8.00
N CYS A 41 7.65 -8.55 -6.96
CA CYS A 41 6.22 -8.31 -6.91
C CYS A 41 5.77 -7.17 -7.84
N ASN A 42 4.60 -7.36 -8.44
CA ASN A 42 3.93 -6.33 -9.22
C ASN A 42 3.51 -5.16 -8.32
N GLU A 43 3.22 -4.01 -8.94
CA GLU A 43 2.71 -2.85 -8.23
C GLU A 43 1.48 -3.20 -7.38
N GLY A 44 1.42 -2.65 -6.16
CA GLY A 44 0.38 -2.94 -5.19
C GLY A 44 0.62 -4.19 -4.34
N TYR A 45 1.57 -5.05 -4.71
CA TYR A 45 1.87 -6.30 -4.00
C TYR A 45 3.26 -6.30 -3.34
N SER A 46 3.36 -6.93 -2.18
CA SER A 46 4.59 -7.09 -1.41
C SER A 46 4.62 -8.47 -0.75
N GLY A 47 5.71 -8.82 -0.08
CA GLY A 47 5.92 -10.13 0.54
C GLY A 47 7.17 -10.78 -0.01
N HIS A 48 8.08 -11.16 0.88
CA HIS A 48 9.45 -11.54 0.51
C HIS A 48 9.57 -12.85 -0.28
N GLY A 49 8.48 -13.58 -0.58
CA GLY A 49 8.56 -14.85 -1.31
C GLY A 49 7.37 -15.25 -2.16
N ASP A 50 6.22 -14.58 -2.04
CA ASP A 50 4.97 -15.02 -2.68
C ASP A 50 4.07 -13.86 -3.13
N CYS A 51 4.50 -12.60 -2.91
CA CYS A 51 3.74 -11.41 -3.26
C CYS A 51 2.29 -11.40 -2.71
N SER A 52 2.11 -12.03 -1.55
CA SER A 52 0.80 -12.25 -0.93
C SER A 52 0.32 -11.11 -0.04
N HIS A 53 1.08 -10.02 0.08
CA HIS A 53 0.68 -8.86 0.88
C HIS A 53 0.38 -7.68 -0.04
N CYS A 54 -0.41 -6.72 0.45
CA CYS A 54 -0.49 -5.43 -0.21
C CYS A 54 0.73 -4.56 0.15
N GLN A 55 1.18 -3.74 -0.80
CA GLN A 55 2.11 -2.65 -0.50
C GLN A 55 1.41 -1.61 0.40
N PRO A 56 2.18 -0.77 1.12
CA PRO A 56 1.58 0.41 1.73
C PRO A 56 0.76 1.19 0.70
N ARG A 57 -0.39 1.71 1.13
CA ARG A 57 -1.33 2.50 0.32
C ARG A 57 -2.21 1.66 -0.61
N TYR A 58 -2.23 0.36 -0.40
CA TYR A 58 -3.10 -0.59 -1.07
C TYR A 58 -3.88 -1.39 -0.03
N TYR A 59 -5.08 -1.80 -0.41
CA TYR A 59 -5.98 -2.57 0.44
C TYR A 59 -6.69 -3.66 -0.36
N THR A 60 -7.30 -4.57 0.35
CA THR A 60 -8.16 -5.62 -0.17
C THR A 60 -9.57 -5.36 0.33
N PRO A 61 -10.56 -5.15 -0.55
CA PRO A 61 -11.94 -4.89 -0.14
C PRO A 61 -12.61 -6.12 0.47
N GLU A 62 -12.27 -7.31 -0.02
CA GLU A 62 -12.86 -8.56 0.42
C GLU A 62 -11.86 -9.71 0.29
N MET A 63 -11.88 -10.63 1.25
CA MET A 63 -11.14 -11.89 1.18
C MET A 63 -12.10 -13.03 0.95
N VAL A 64 -12.08 -13.56 -0.27
CA VAL A 64 -12.79 -14.79 -0.58
C VAL A 64 -11.82 -15.95 -0.40
N VAL A 65 -12.23 -16.92 0.42
CA VAL A 65 -11.47 -18.15 0.66
C VAL A 65 -11.21 -18.84 -0.69
N ASP A 66 -9.98 -19.31 -0.90
CA ASP A 66 -9.50 -19.94 -2.13
C ASP A 66 -9.44 -19.05 -3.39
N MET A 67 -9.66 -17.73 -3.26
CA MET A 67 -9.36 -16.79 -4.34
C MET A 67 -8.14 -15.91 -4.03
N PRO A 68 -7.33 -15.58 -5.04
CA PRO A 68 -6.32 -14.54 -4.90
C PRO A 68 -7.02 -13.22 -4.53
N HIS A 69 -6.75 -12.67 -3.35
CA HIS A 69 -7.17 -11.32 -2.99
C HIS A 69 -6.53 -10.26 -3.89
N GLU A 70 -7.27 -9.23 -4.28
CA GLU A 70 -6.70 -8.12 -5.05
C GLU A 70 -6.21 -7.01 -4.11
N CYS A 71 -5.08 -6.40 -4.46
CA CYS A 71 -4.59 -5.18 -3.81
C CYS A 71 -4.96 -3.98 -4.67
N LEU A 72 -5.96 -3.23 -4.22
CA LEU A 72 -6.45 -2.01 -4.86
C LEU A 72 -5.84 -0.78 -4.21
N PRO A 73 -5.54 0.29 -4.98
CA PRO A 73 -5.01 1.52 -4.41
C PRO A 73 -6.07 2.20 -3.52
N CYS A 74 -5.61 2.83 -2.45
CA CYS A 74 -6.47 3.72 -1.66
C CYS A 74 -6.94 4.90 -2.53
N ALA A 75 -8.06 5.51 -2.14
CA ALA A 75 -8.76 6.50 -2.95
C ALA A 75 -7.93 7.78 -3.19
N GLY A 76 -8.29 8.56 -4.22
CA GLY A 76 -7.79 9.92 -4.42
C GLY A 76 -6.71 10.17 -5.48
N GLY A 77 -6.39 9.24 -6.37
CA GLY A 77 -5.38 9.49 -7.43
C GLY A 77 -3.96 9.60 -6.85
N GLY A 78 -3.20 8.50 -6.91
CA GLY A 78 -2.12 8.28 -5.94
C GLY A 78 -2.70 8.00 -4.55
N THR A 79 -1.89 8.04 -3.50
CA THR A 79 -2.38 7.83 -2.12
C THR A 79 -3.07 9.09 -1.61
N CYS A 80 -4.40 9.06 -1.45
CA CYS A 80 -5.17 10.10 -0.78
C CYS A 80 -4.92 11.51 -1.33
N SER A 81 -4.81 11.60 -2.67
CA SER A 81 -4.46 12.85 -3.39
C SER A 81 -3.15 13.51 -2.94
N GLY A 82 -2.28 12.75 -2.25
CA GLY A 82 -1.08 13.28 -1.58
C GLY A 82 -1.36 14.10 -0.32
N ARG A 83 -2.63 14.25 0.08
CA ARG A 83 -3.13 15.13 1.15
C ARG A 83 -3.60 14.36 2.40
N GLY A 84 -3.38 13.05 2.44
CA GLY A 84 -3.77 12.21 3.56
C GLY A 84 -2.99 10.91 3.65
N HIS A 85 -3.35 10.10 4.63
CA HIS A 85 -2.87 8.74 4.82
C HIS A 85 -3.99 7.74 4.52
N CYS A 86 -3.63 6.55 4.03
CA CYS A 86 -4.61 5.49 3.90
C CYS A 86 -4.93 4.89 5.27
N ASP A 87 -6.22 4.78 5.62
CA ASP A 87 -6.67 4.26 6.92
C ASP A 87 -6.21 2.82 7.13
N ASP A 88 -6.22 2.03 6.06
CA ASP A 88 -5.89 0.61 6.08
C ASP A 88 -4.41 0.38 6.41
N ASP A 89 -3.52 1.32 6.08
CA ASP A 89 -2.10 1.27 6.46
C ASP A 89 -1.91 1.42 7.97
N GLU A 90 -2.69 2.28 8.63
CA GLU A 90 -2.61 2.47 10.07
C GLU A 90 -3.13 1.27 10.84
N ILE A 91 -4.22 0.67 10.36
CA ILE A 91 -4.78 -0.56 10.91
C ILE A 91 -3.77 -1.69 10.73
N ALA A 92 -3.20 -1.86 9.53
CA ALA A 92 -2.18 -2.86 9.24
C ALA A 92 -0.96 -2.73 10.19
N LYS A 93 -0.50 -1.50 10.47
CA LYS A 93 0.58 -1.23 11.44
C LYS A 93 0.21 -1.64 12.87
N LYS A 94 -0.98 -1.28 13.35
CA LYS A 94 -1.44 -1.63 14.70
C LYS A 94 -1.54 -3.14 14.88
N VAL A 95 -2.12 -3.84 13.91
CA VAL A 95 -2.22 -5.32 13.91
C VAL A 95 -0.83 -5.97 13.83
N ALA A 96 0.10 -5.38 13.07
CA ALA A 96 1.47 -5.88 12.99
C ALA A 96 2.22 -5.80 14.33
N GLN A 97 1.96 -4.77 15.12
CA GLN A 97 2.56 -4.57 16.43
C GLN A 97 1.96 -5.49 17.51
N SER A 98 0.67 -5.84 17.42
CA SER A 98 -0.03 -6.58 18.48
C SER A 98 0.02 -8.11 18.35
N HIS A 99 -0.02 -8.67 17.13
CA HIS A 99 -0.26 -10.12 16.96
C HIS A 99 0.91 -10.94 16.42
N GLY A 100 2.09 -10.35 16.22
CA GLY A 100 3.24 -11.05 15.62
C GLY A 100 2.90 -11.66 14.24
N ARG A 101 3.81 -12.45 13.66
CA ARG A 101 3.73 -13.00 12.29
C ARG A 101 2.56 -13.96 11.98
N LEU A 102 1.54 -14.15 12.82
CA LEU A 102 0.57 -15.25 12.65
C LEU A 102 -0.82 -14.84 12.14
N TYR A 103 -1.10 -13.55 12.01
CA TYR A 103 -2.37 -13.03 11.45
C TYR A 103 -2.11 -12.26 10.15
N TYR A 104 -1.57 -12.93 9.12
CA TYR A 104 -1.12 -12.28 7.87
C TYR A 104 -2.21 -12.00 6.85
N SER A 105 -3.32 -12.76 6.85
CA SER A 105 -4.41 -12.54 5.89
C SER A 105 -5.26 -11.32 6.25
N GLN A 106 -5.63 -11.12 7.52
CA GLN A 106 -6.57 -10.04 7.86
C GLN A 106 -5.99 -8.61 7.85
N ARG A 107 -4.69 -8.43 7.59
CA ARG A 107 -4.02 -7.12 7.68
C ARG A 107 -4.34 -6.15 6.55
N TRP A 108 -4.90 -6.67 5.46
CA TRP A 108 -5.11 -5.91 4.23
C TRP A 108 -6.59 -5.70 3.95
N LEU A 109 -7.49 -6.31 4.75
CA LEU A 109 -8.92 -6.07 4.66
C LEU A 109 -9.21 -4.63 5.04
N GLY A 110 -9.81 -3.90 4.11
CA GLY A 110 -9.90 -2.46 4.21
C GLY A 110 -10.98 -1.86 3.34
N THR A 111 -11.16 -0.55 3.48
CA THR A 111 -12.14 0.20 2.66
C THR A 111 -11.48 1.01 1.55
N GLY A 112 -10.16 1.22 1.62
CA GLY A 112 -9.41 2.11 0.74
C GLY A 112 -9.65 3.59 1.04
N SER A 113 -10.25 3.92 2.18
CA SER A 113 -10.53 5.29 2.58
C SER A 113 -9.30 5.97 3.16
N CYS A 114 -9.34 7.30 3.14
CA CYS A 114 -8.24 8.15 3.57
C CYS A 114 -8.57 8.96 4.82
N ASN A 115 -7.58 9.07 5.70
CA ASN A 115 -7.51 10.09 6.74
C ASN A 115 -6.83 11.33 6.18
N CYS A 116 -7.59 12.41 6.01
CA CYS A 116 -7.09 13.63 5.40
C CYS A 116 -6.34 14.50 6.39
N SER A 117 -5.31 15.18 5.89
CA SER A 117 -4.73 16.33 6.59
C SER A 117 -5.78 17.43 6.75
N GLU A 118 -5.54 18.31 7.71
CA GLU A 118 -6.46 19.41 8.00
C GLU A 118 -6.77 20.23 6.74
N TYR A 119 -8.03 20.68 6.62
CA TYR A 119 -8.57 21.45 5.49
C TYR A 119 -8.82 20.68 4.17
N PHE A 120 -8.47 19.39 4.11
CA PHE A 120 -8.72 18.55 2.94
C PHE A 120 -9.84 17.54 3.20
N SER A 121 -10.60 17.23 2.16
CA SER A 121 -11.77 16.34 2.22
C SER A 121 -12.11 15.79 0.83
N GLY A 122 -13.27 15.15 0.69
CA GLY A 122 -13.79 14.70 -0.60
C GLY A 122 -14.03 13.20 -0.62
N THR A 123 -14.91 12.79 -1.51
CA THR A 123 -15.32 11.39 -1.70
C THR A 123 -15.30 11.03 -3.17
N ASP A 124 -15.05 9.76 -3.48
CA ASP A 124 -15.22 9.20 -4.83
C ASP A 124 -16.61 8.57 -5.01
N ASP A 125 -16.87 8.00 -6.20
CA ASP A 125 -18.15 7.36 -6.56
C ASP A 125 -18.45 6.09 -5.74
N LEU A 126 -17.43 5.53 -5.07
CA LEU A 126 -17.55 4.42 -4.13
C LEU A 126 -17.74 4.90 -2.69
N ASN A 127 -17.95 6.21 -2.49
CA ASN A 127 -18.13 6.86 -1.20
C ASN A 127 -16.92 6.71 -0.25
N ARG A 128 -15.71 6.52 -0.80
CA ARG A 128 -14.46 6.48 -0.03
C ARG A 128 -13.89 7.88 0.11
N THR A 129 -13.32 8.21 1.26
CA THR A 129 -12.67 9.51 1.47
C THR A 129 -11.40 9.63 0.60
N THR A 130 -11.24 10.71 -0.17
CA THR A 130 -10.15 10.89 -1.16
C THR A 130 -9.14 11.99 -0.83
N CYS A 131 -9.52 12.96 0.01
CA CYS A 131 -8.76 14.19 0.29
C CYS A 131 -8.50 15.09 -0.94
N ALA A 132 -9.21 14.88 -2.05
CA ALA A 132 -9.04 15.63 -3.30
C ALA A 132 -9.62 17.06 -3.26
N LYS A 133 -10.57 17.32 -2.36
CA LYS A 133 -11.28 18.60 -2.21
C LYS A 133 -10.73 19.40 -1.03
N GLY A 134 -11.03 20.69 -1.03
CA GLY A 134 -10.57 21.62 -0.02
C GLY A 134 -9.27 22.34 -0.41
N GLY A 135 -8.82 23.21 0.48
CA GLY A 135 -7.67 24.08 0.29
C GLY A 135 -7.33 24.83 1.57
N CYS A 136 -6.12 25.37 1.63
CA CYS A 136 -5.63 26.04 2.83
C CYS A 136 -6.41 27.34 3.11
N PRO A 137 -6.61 27.69 4.40
CA PRO A 137 -7.25 28.96 4.74
C PRO A 137 -6.40 30.15 4.30
N ALA A 138 -6.98 31.36 4.36
CA ALA A 138 -6.21 32.58 4.14
C ALA A 138 -4.99 32.64 5.07
N THR A 139 -3.93 33.28 4.60
CA THR A 139 -2.60 33.34 5.24
C THR A 139 -1.82 32.02 5.26
N MET A 140 -2.34 30.94 4.65
CA MET A 140 -1.63 29.68 4.50
C MET A 140 -1.53 29.24 3.04
N GLU A 141 -0.54 28.40 2.73
CA GLU A 141 -0.44 27.70 1.45
C GLU A 141 -0.22 26.20 1.63
N GLU A 142 -0.55 25.41 0.61
CA GLU A 142 -0.32 23.97 0.60
C GLU A 142 1.15 23.67 0.34
N ASN A 143 1.85 23.12 1.34
CA ASN A 143 3.20 22.60 1.15
C ASN A 143 3.14 21.16 0.62
N ARG A 144 3.47 21.00 -0.68
CA ARG A 144 3.46 19.71 -1.38
C ARG A 144 4.72 18.87 -1.18
N GLU A 145 5.76 19.44 -0.57
CA GLU A 145 6.99 18.73 -0.21
C GLU A 145 6.77 17.84 1.02
N LEU A 146 5.84 18.24 1.90
CA LEU A 146 5.37 17.40 3.01
C LEU A 146 4.53 16.22 2.48
N LYS A 147 4.69 15.06 3.12
CA LYS A 147 3.98 13.80 2.80
C LYS A 147 3.31 13.24 4.05
N PRO A 148 1.98 13.44 4.22
CA PRO A 148 1.05 14.11 3.32
C PRO A 148 1.27 15.63 3.27
N SER A 149 0.74 16.26 2.22
CA SER A 149 0.75 17.71 2.05
C SER A 149 -0.09 18.37 3.13
N GLN A 150 0.40 19.49 3.64
CA GLN A 150 -0.20 20.22 4.77
C GLN A 150 -0.25 21.71 4.47
N CYS A 151 -1.17 22.40 5.13
CA CYS A 151 -1.23 23.86 5.08
C CYS A 151 -0.19 24.46 6.04
N VAL A 152 0.67 25.31 5.50
CA VAL A 152 1.71 26.02 6.25
C VAL A 152 1.46 27.52 6.21
N GLN A 153 1.79 28.23 7.28
CA GLN A 153 1.68 29.69 7.32
C GLN A 153 2.60 30.34 6.28
N CYS A 154 2.10 31.39 5.65
CA CYS A 154 2.90 32.22 4.76
C CYS A 154 4.10 32.82 5.49
N ALA A 155 5.23 32.94 4.77
CA ALA A 155 6.42 33.59 5.30
C ALA A 155 6.13 35.07 5.62
N ALA A 156 6.90 35.65 6.54
CA ALA A 156 6.76 37.05 6.90
C ALA A 156 6.88 37.96 5.67
N GLY A 157 5.93 38.89 5.51
CA GLY A 157 5.85 39.76 4.34
C GLY A 157 5.20 39.12 3.11
N THR A 158 4.52 37.98 3.27
CA THR A 158 3.68 37.37 2.23
C THR A 158 2.29 37.07 2.77
N SER A 159 1.30 36.94 1.89
CA SER A 159 -0.07 36.60 2.23
C SER A 159 -0.73 35.76 1.14
N SER A 160 -1.81 35.07 1.49
CA SER A 160 -2.61 34.28 0.55
C SER A 160 -4.10 34.46 0.85
N LEU A 161 -4.91 34.40 -0.21
CA LEU A 161 -6.33 34.10 -0.09
C LEU A 161 -6.52 32.59 0.13
N ALA A 162 -7.70 32.20 0.62
CA ALA A 162 -8.01 30.79 0.81
C ALA A 162 -7.83 29.99 -0.50
N GLY A 163 -7.12 28.88 -0.41
CA GLY A 163 -6.81 27.98 -1.53
C GLY A 163 -5.73 28.49 -2.50
N SER A 164 -5.11 29.64 -2.21
CA SER A 164 -4.07 30.25 -3.06
C SER A 164 -2.66 30.00 -2.52
N ILE A 165 -1.65 30.28 -3.34
CA ILE A 165 -0.24 30.29 -2.93
C ILE A 165 0.10 31.61 -2.20
N CYS A 166 1.13 31.59 -1.37
CA CYS A 166 1.63 32.79 -0.71
C CYS A 166 2.34 33.70 -1.72
N THR A 167 1.98 34.97 -1.71
CA THR A 167 2.59 36.02 -2.54
C THR A 167 2.98 37.22 -1.68
N PRO A 168 4.02 38.01 -2.05
CA PRO A 168 4.37 39.25 -1.36
C PRO A 168 3.21 40.24 -1.24
#